data_AF-A0A7K7S465-F1
#
_entry.id   AF-A0A7K7S465-F1
#
_cell.length_a   1.000
_cell.length_b   1.000
_cell.length_c   1.000
_cell.angle_alpha   90.00
_cell.angle_beta   90.00
_cell.angle_gamma   90.00
#
_symmetry.space_group_name_H-M   'P 1'
#
loop_
_entity.id
_entity.type
_entity.pdbx_description
1 polymer ?
#
loop_
_entity_poly.entity_id
_entity_poly.type
_entity_poly.pdbx_seq_one_letter_code
_entity_poly.pdbx_strand_id
1 'polypeptide(L)' 'CPQSLLVLLDLLGAPSPAIHSHFPQSHRWFLRLHGIEQRLRRLGLLQSPPPPFFRLSPAPGPVEDDHVPFLRRG' A
#
# COMPACT_ATOMS: atom_id res chain seq x y z
N CYS A 1 16.78 15.67 6.41
CA CYS A 1 15.45 15.83 7.05
C CYS A 1 14.64 14.58 6.82
N PRO A 2 14.07 13.94 7.86
CA PRO A 2 13.17 12.81 7.65
C PRO A 2 11.96 13.30 6.85
N GLN A 3 11.59 12.57 5.79
CA GLN A 3 10.34 12.83 5.08
C GLN A 3 9.19 12.26 5.91
N SER A 4 8.24 13.11 6.30
CA SER A 4 6.98 12.67 6.92
C SER A 4 6.07 12.01 5.87
N LEU A 5 5.34 10.98 6.29
CA LEU A 5 4.41 10.23 5.45
C LEU A 5 3.09 10.05 6.21
N LEU A 6 1.97 10.40 5.59
CA LEU A 6 0.65 9.97 6.05
C LEU A 6 0.39 8.56 5.51
N VAL A 7 0.10 7.61 6.40
CA VAL A 7 -0.37 6.26 6.06
C VAL A 7 -1.81 6.14 6.52
N LEU A 8 -2.75 6.21 5.58
CA LEU A 8 -4.17 5.99 5.82
C LEU A 8 -4.49 4.51 5.58
N LEU A 9 -5.12 3.86 6.56
CA LEU A 9 -5.60 2.49 6.44
C LEU A 9 -7.13 2.51 6.48
N ASP A 10 -7.76 2.04 5.42
CA ASP A 10 -9.22 1.93 5.34
C ASP A 10 -9.64 0.66 4.59
N LEU A 11 -10.89 0.22 4.82
CA LEU A 11 -11.54 -0.96 4.22
C LEU A 11 -10.71 -2.26 4.29
N LEU A 12 -9.95 -2.45 5.37
CA LEU A 12 -9.19 -3.67 5.63
C LEU A 12 -10.06 -4.72 6.35
N GLY A 13 -9.84 -6.00 6.03
CA GLY A 13 -10.48 -7.15 6.70
C GLY A 13 -11.18 -8.13 5.76
N ALA A 14 -11.52 -7.69 4.54
CA ALA A 14 -12.02 -8.58 3.50
C ALA A 14 -10.92 -9.54 2.99
N PRO A 15 -11.27 -10.74 2.49
CA PRO A 15 -10.30 -11.67 1.94
C PRO A 15 -9.65 -11.12 0.65
N SER A 16 -8.37 -11.41 0.47
CA SER A 16 -7.60 -11.12 -0.75
C SER A 16 -7.65 -9.66 -1.25
N PRO A 17 -7.35 -8.65 -0.40
CA PRO A 17 -7.32 -7.26 -0.84
C PRO A 17 -6.25 -7.04 -1.90
N ALA A 18 -6.50 -6.11 -2.82
CA ALA A 18 -5.54 -5.67 -3.84
C ALA A 18 -5.16 -4.21 -3.57
N ILE A 19 -3.98 -4.03 -2.98
CA ILE A 19 -3.45 -2.71 -2.59
C ILE A 19 -2.48 -2.24 -3.66
N HIS A 20 -2.75 -1.06 -4.24
CA HIS A 20 -1.98 -0.48 -5.33
C HIS A 20 -1.24 0.80 -4.92
N SER A 21 -0.22 1.16 -5.69
CA SER A 21 0.46 2.45 -5.53
C SER A 21 -0.35 3.56 -6.20
N HIS A 22 -1.00 4.42 -5.42
CA HIS A 22 -1.81 5.52 -5.95
C HIS A 22 -1.00 6.78 -6.31
N PHE A 23 0.12 7.05 -5.62
CA PHE A 23 0.85 8.31 -5.75
C PHE A 23 2.33 8.09 -6.10
N PRO A 24 2.87 8.74 -7.15
CA PRO A 24 4.29 8.67 -7.48
C PRO A 24 5.21 9.11 -6.34
N GLN A 25 4.79 10.11 -5.56
CA GLN A 25 5.56 10.70 -4.45
C GLN A 25 5.84 9.70 -3.32
N SER A 26 4.91 8.76 -3.08
CA SER A 26 5.04 7.73 -2.04
C SER A 26 5.39 6.35 -2.60
N HIS A 27 5.60 6.21 -3.91
CA HIS A 27 5.83 4.92 -4.58
C HIS A 27 7.01 4.13 -3.97
N ARG A 28 8.11 4.80 -3.63
CA ARG A 28 9.26 4.15 -2.97
C ARG A 28 8.90 3.50 -1.63
N TRP A 29 7.94 4.06 -0.89
CA TRP A 29 7.48 3.54 0.39
C TRP A 29 6.52 2.37 0.17
N PHE A 30 5.67 2.44 -0.85
CA PHE A 30 4.87 1.31 -1.31
C PHE A 30 5.75 0.10 -1.68
N LEU A 31 6.86 0.31 -2.42
CA LEU A 31 7.80 -0.76 -2.75
C LEU A 31 8.45 -1.40 -1.50
N ARG A 32 8.64 -0.63 -0.41
CA ARG A 32 9.10 -1.19 0.86
C ARG A 32 8.06 -2.12 1.48
N LEU A 33 6.77 -1.74 1.47
CA LEU A 33 5.68 -2.60 1.95
C LEU A 33 5.56 -3.88 1.12
N HIS A 34 5.63 -3.77 -0.21
CA HIS A 34 5.69 -4.93 -1.10
C HIS A 34 6.89 -5.83 -0.77
N GLY A 35 8.09 -5.26 -0.59
CA GLY A 35 9.29 -6.02 -0.23
C GLY A 35 9.17 -6.73 1.13
N ILE A 36 8.53 -6.09 2.11
CA ILE A 36 8.24 -6.69 3.43
C ILE A 36 7.29 -7.88 3.26
N GLU A 37 6.18 -7.73 2.52
CA GLU A 37 5.25 -8.82 2.25
C GLU A 37 5.98 -10.01 1.59
N GLN A 38 6.78 -9.76 0.55
CA GLN A 38 7.53 -10.80 -0.14
C GLN A 38 8.52 -11.51 0.79
N ARG A 39 9.18 -10.77 1.70
CA ARG A 39 10.08 -11.38 2.69
C ARG A 39 9.32 -12.25 3.67
N LEU A 40 8.19 -11.79 4.20
CA LEU A 40 7.36 -12.57 5.14
C LEU A 40 6.82 -13.84 4.48
N ARG A 41 6.36 -13.76 3.23
CA ARG A 41 5.92 -14.92 2.45
C ARG A 41 7.05 -15.93 2.23
N ARG A 42 8.24 -15.48 1.80
CA ARG A 42 9.41 -16.37 1.61
C ARG A 42 9.86 -17.07 2.89
N LEU A 43 9.70 -16.42 4.03
CA LEU A 43 10.02 -16.99 5.34
C LEU A 43 8.91 -17.89 5.90
N GLY A 44 7.77 -18.02 5.21
CA GLY A 44 6.62 -18.79 5.71
C GLY A 44 5.93 -18.15 6.92
N LEU A 45 6.15 -16.85 7.16
CA LEU A 45 5.63 -16.13 8.33
C LEU A 45 4.27 -15.47 8.09
N LEU A 46 3.74 -15.55 6.87
CA LEU A 46 2.48 -14.92 6.49
C LEU A 46 1.43 -15.99 6.16
N GLN A 47 0.37 -16.05 6.98
CA GLN A 47 -0.79 -16.91 6.76
C GLN A 47 -1.77 -16.24 5.79
N SER A 48 -1.39 -16.17 4.52
CA SER A 48 -2.24 -15.57 3.48
C SER A 48 -2.13 -16.36 2.17
N PRO A 49 -3.25 -16.78 1.57
CA PRO A 49 -3.20 -17.41 0.27
C PRO A 49 -2.68 -16.42 -0.79
N PRO A 50 -2.16 -16.92 -1.93
CA PRO A 50 -2.02 -16.09 -3.10
C PRO A 50 -3.42 -15.59 -3.52
N PRO A 51 -3.48 -14.41 -4.16
CA PRO A 51 -2.35 -13.58 -4.58
C PRO A 51 -1.81 -12.61 -3.49
N PRO A 52 -0.64 -11.97 -3.70
CA PRO A 52 -0.11 -10.94 -2.81
C PRO A 52 -1.07 -9.77 -2.57
N PHE A 53 -0.99 -9.13 -1.40
CA PHE A 53 -1.78 -7.96 -1.07
C PHE A 53 -1.31 -6.75 -1.88
N PHE A 54 0.00 -6.48 -1.89
CA PHE A 54 0.56 -5.33 -2.62
C PHE A 54 0.81 -5.68 -4.08
N ARG A 55 0.15 -4.96 -5.00
CA ARG A 55 0.19 -5.19 -6.44
C ARG A 55 1.01 -4.13 -7.16
N LEU A 56 1.94 -4.58 -7.99
CA LEU A 56 2.78 -3.70 -8.81
C LEU A 56 2.06 -3.14 -10.05
N SER A 57 0.84 -3.61 -10.34
CA SER A 57 0.02 -3.03 -11.41
C SER A 57 -0.48 -1.63 -11.01
N PRO A 58 -0.76 -0.76 -12.00
CA PRO A 58 -1.32 0.56 -11.73
C PRO A 58 -2.59 0.49 -10.88
N ALA A 59 -2.82 1.53 -10.09
CA ALA A 59 -4.08 1.69 -9.38
C ALA A 59 -5.24 1.80 -10.40
N PRO A 60 -6.40 1.17 -10.13
CA PRO A 60 -7.53 1.16 -11.06
C PRO A 60 -8.16 2.54 -11.27
N GLY A 61 -7.93 3.48 -10.35
CA GLY A 61 -8.42 4.84 -10.43
C GLY A 61 -8.07 5.68 -9.20
N PRO A 62 -8.43 6.96 -9.21
CA PRO A 62 -8.35 7.80 -8.02
C PRO A 62 -9.34 7.32 -6.95
N VAL A 63 -9.03 7.65 -5.70
CA VAL A 63 -9.89 7.40 -4.53
C VAL A 63 -9.99 8.73 -3.78
N GLU A 64 -11.21 9.16 -3.46
CA GLU A 64 -11.43 10.32 -2.60
C GLU A 64 -11.72 9.82 -1.18
N ASP A 65 -10.92 10.28 -0.22
CA ASP A 65 -10.96 9.83 1.17
C ASP A 65 -10.23 10.86 2.06
N ASP A 66 -10.06 10.59 3.34
CA ASP A 66 -9.49 11.49 4.35
C ASP A 66 -8.06 11.98 4.05
N HIS A 67 -7.38 11.38 3.09
CA HIS A 67 -6.07 11.85 2.63
C HIS A 67 -6.17 13.12 1.75
N VAL A 68 -7.33 13.46 1.20
CA VAL A 68 -7.49 14.60 0.25
C VAL A 68 -7.01 15.94 0.82
N PRO A 69 -7.37 16.34 2.06
CA PRO A 69 -6.92 17.62 2.62
C PRO A 69 -5.39 17.68 2.85
N PHE A 70 -4.75 16.54 3.10
CA PHE A 70 -3.30 16.46 3.27
C PHE A 70 -2.58 16.50 1.92
N LEU A 71 -3.08 15.75 0.93
CA LEU A 71 -2.53 15.76 -0.42
C LEU A 71 -2.56 17.16 -1.05
N ARG A 72 -3.62 17.95 -0.77
CA ARG A 72 -3.74 19.35 -1.23
C ARG A 72 -2.77 20.32 -0.56
N ARG A 73 -2.26 20.01 0.63
CA ARG A 73 -1.45 20.94 1.44
C ARG A 73 0.03 20.58 1.51
N GLY A 74 0.41 19.37 1.11
CA GLY A 74 1.79 18.88 1.18
C GLY A 74 2.25 18.71 2.63
#